data_AF-A0A944ZIX2-F1
#
_entry.id   AF-A0A944ZIX2-F1
#
_cell.length_a   1.000
_cell.length_b   1.000
_cell.length_c   1.000
_cell.angle_alpha   90.00
_cell.angle_beta   90.00
_cell.angle_gamma   90.00
#
_symmetry.space_group_name_H-M   'P 1'
#
loop_
_entity.id
_entity.type
_entity.pdbx_description
1 polymer ?
#
loop_
_entity_poly.entity_id
_entity_poly.type
_entity_poly.pdbx_seq_one_letter_code
_entity_poly.pdbx_strand_id
1 'polypeptide(L)'
;MSETSFSLEEYKIHPRTIIRNASPSDLYKEALIYEADATISSSGALIVSSYEKTGRSPKDKRIVEYPDIMEDVWWGDINIGMDEETFMIARGRAVDYLNTCERVYVVDGFAGWDAKYRLKIRIIATRPYNALFMHNMLIRPSPEELDDYGDPDYVIFNAGRFPANPLTKHMTSRTSVELSFDRKEFVILGTEYAGEMKKGVFTIMNYIMPKQGVLSMHSSANVGKSGDVAVFFGLSGTGKTTLSADPKRQLIGDDEHCWTDDGIFNIEGGCYAKCINLSEEKEPDIFRAIRFGTVLENVDYNEKTHIVDYDGTSHTENTRASYPIDFILNAKIPCVGGHPQNIIFLTCDAFGVLPPVSKLSPSQAMYHFISGYTAKVAGTEMGVTEPEATFSACFGAAFMVWHPSKYAKLLAERIEKNGTS
;
A
#
# COMPACT_ATOMS: atom_id res chain seq x y z
N MET A 1 10.04 21.38 -31.27
CA MET A 1 10.83 20.74 -30.20
C MET A 1 10.52 19.27 -30.34
N SER A 2 11.54 18.42 -30.52
CA SER A 2 11.31 16.98 -30.72
C SER A 2 10.67 16.42 -29.45
N GLU A 3 9.44 15.93 -29.55
CA GLU A 3 8.87 15.03 -28.55
C GLU A 3 9.84 13.84 -28.42
N THR A 4 10.68 13.85 -27.39
CA THR A 4 11.40 12.65 -26.99
C THR A 4 10.35 11.64 -26.58
N SER A 5 10.07 10.69 -27.47
CA SER A 5 9.16 9.58 -27.19
C SER A 5 9.61 8.89 -25.91
N PHE A 6 8.71 8.75 -24.94
CA PHE A 6 9.00 8.02 -23.71
C PHE A 6 9.53 6.62 -24.01
N SER A 7 10.59 6.22 -23.30
CA SER A 7 11.26 4.94 -23.49
C SER A 7 11.60 4.29 -22.15
N LEU A 8 11.63 2.96 -22.13
CA LEU A 8 12.07 2.14 -21.00
C LEU A 8 13.45 1.49 -21.26
N GLU A 9 14.20 2.03 -22.24
CA GLU A 9 15.53 1.54 -22.65
C GLU A 9 16.51 1.47 -21.48
N GLU A 10 16.48 2.44 -20.56
CA GLU A 10 17.31 2.45 -19.35
C GLU A 10 17.14 1.18 -18.51
N TYR A 11 15.95 0.55 -18.58
CA TYR A 11 15.65 -0.69 -17.88
C TYR A 11 15.84 -1.94 -18.75
N LYS A 12 16.17 -1.78 -20.04
CA LYS A 12 16.24 -2.81 -21.09
C LYS A 12 14.86 -3.44 -21.39
N ILE A 13 13.81 -2.61 -21.37
CA ILE A 13 12.44 -3.02 -21.63
C ILE A 13 11.98 -2.40 -22.97
N HIS A 14 11.62 -3.25 -23.94
CA HIS A 14 11.27 -2.92 -25.32
C HIS A 14 9.97 -3.63 -25.76
N PRO A 15 8.84 -3.39 -25.08
CA PRO A 15 7.56 -3.96 -25.46
C PRO A 15 7.08 -3.32 -26.77
N ARG A 16 6.16 -3.99 -27.46
CA ARG A 16 5.60 -3.43 -28.70
C ARG A 16 4.80 -2.15 -28.46
N THR A 17 4.09 -2.09 -27.32
CA THR A 17 3.25 -0.95 -26.94
C THR A 17 3.51 -0.56 -25.49
N ILE A 18 3.73 0.74 -25.25
CA ILE A 18 3.82 1.32 -23.91
C ILE A 18 2.60 2.21 -23.69
N ILE A 19 1.82 1.91 -22.65
CA ILE A 19 0.65 2.69 -22.25
C ILE A 19 1.01 3.45 -20.96
N ARG A 20 1.42 4.71 -21.09
CA ARG A 20 1.88 5.54 -19.95
C ARG A 20 0.78 6.45 -19.42
N ASN A 21 0.61 6.45 -18.09
CA ASN A 21 -0.30 7.32 -17.34
C ASN A 21 -1.71 7.41 -17.96
N ALA A 22 -2.22 6.29 -18.46
CA ALA A 22 -3.50 6.24 -19.15
C ALA A 22 -4.67 6.65 -18.25
N SER A 23 -5.71 7.19 -18.89
CA SER A 23 -6.94 7.56 -18.20
C SER A 23 -7.63 6.33 -17.61
N PRO A 24 -8.42 6.47 -16.53
CA PRO A 24 -9.24 5.37 -16.03
C PRO A 24 -10.13 4.74 -17.11
N SER A 25 -10.72 5.53 -18.01
CA SER A 25 -11.51 5.00 -19.14
C SER A 25 -10.69 4.12 -20.09
N ASP A 26 -9.45 4.49 -20.39
CA ASP A 26 -8.59 3.66 -21.23
C ASP A 26 -8.18 2.39 -20.50
N LEU A 27 -7.86 2.46 -19.21
CA LEU A 27 -7.51 1.29 -18.42
C LEU A 27 -8.69 0.32 -18.25
N TYR A 28 -9.92 0.83 -18.14
CA TYR A 28 -11.14 0.01 -18.20
C TYR A 28 -11.27 -0.70 -19.54
N LYS A 29 -11.13 0.04 -20.65
CA LYS A 29 -11.18 -0.53 -22.00
C LYS A 29 -10.13 -1.62 -22.18
N GLU A 30 -8.89 -1.37 -21.78
CA GLU A 30 -7.80 -2.34 -21.85
C GLU A 30 -8.10 -3.57 -20.98
N ALA A 31 -8.62 -3.40 -19.76
CA ALA A 31 -8.99 -4.51 -18.89
C ALA A 31 -10.11 -5.38 -19.51
N LEU A 32 -11.18 -4.77 -20.01
CA LEU A 32 -12.31 -5.50 -20.60
C LEU A 32 -11.95 -6.25 -21.89
N ILE A 33 -10.92 -5.80 -22.61
CA ILE A 33 -10.46 -6.48 -23.83
C ILE A 33 -9.45 -7.60 -23.51
N TYR A 34 -8.57 -7.37 -22.53
CA TYR A 34 -7.37 -8.21 -22.34
C TYR A 34 -7.31 -8.99 -21.03
N GLU A 35 -8.30 -8.85 -20.15
CA GLU A 35 -8.45 -9.66 -18.95
C GLU A 35 -9.76 -10.45 -18.99
N ALA A 36 -9.64 -11.78 -18.98
CA ALA A 36 -10.77 -12.69 -19.19
C ALA A 36 -11.89 -12.52 -18.16
N ASP A 37 -11.52 -12.19 -16.91
CA ASP A 37 -12.44 -12.12 -15.78
C ASP A 37 -12.77 -10.68 -15.37
N ALA A 38 -12.33 -9.68 -16.17
CA ALA A 38 -12.65 -8.29 -15.89
C ALA A 38 -14.09 -7.96 -16.31
N THR A 39 -14.82 -7.29 -15.43
CA THR A 39 -16.17 -6.81 -15.73
C THR A 39 -16.46 -5.49 -15.04
N ILE A 40 -17.61 -4.88 -15.34
CA ILE A 40 -18.07 -3.65 -14.70
C ILE A 40 -19.19 -3.99 -13.72
N SER A 41 -19.10 -3.51 -12.49
CA SER A 41 -20.18 -3.62 -11.49
C SER A 41 -21.39 -2.76 -11.88
N SER A 42 -22.53 -2.98 -11.25
CA SER A 42 -23.71 -2.14 -11.40
C SER A 42 -23.48 -0.68 -10.98
N SER A 43 -22.45 -0.40 -10.16
CA SER A 43 -22.04 0.94 -9.76
C SER A 43 -20.98 1.57 -10.69
N GLY A 44 -20.47 0.82 -11.67
CA GLY A 44 -19.45 1.29 -12.62
C GLY A 44 -18.01 0.99 -12.22
N ALA A 45 -17.77 0.31 -11.09
CA ALA A 45 -16.42 -0.10 -10.67
C ALA A 45 -15.91 -1.27 -11.54
N LEU A 46 -14.59 -1.33 -11.77
CA LEU A 46 -13.96 -2.45 -12.48
C LEU A 46 -13.75 -3.61 -11.51
N ILE A 47 -14.42 -4.73 -11.74
CA ILE A 47 -14.23 -5.98 -10.99
C ILE A 47 -13.15 -6.81 -11.67
N VAL A 48 -12.19 -7.32 -10.89
CA VAL A 48 -11.08 -8.17 -11.36
C VAL A 48 -10.72 -9.24 -10.33
N SER A 49 -10.00 -10.28 -10.79
CA SER A 49 -9.36 -11.27 -9.91
C SER A 49 -7.84 -11.12 -9.90
N SER A 50 -7.24 -11.33 -8.73
CA SER A 50 -5.80 -11.53 -8.54
C SER A 50 -5.39 -13.01 -8.50
N TYR A 51 -6.31 -13.91 -8.86
CA TYR A 51 -6.12 -15.35 -9.00
C TYR A 51 -5.62 -16.03 -7.71
N GLU A 52 -4.53 -16.81 -7.79
CA GLU A 52 -4.04 -17.64 -6.68
C GLU A 52 -3.69 -16.83 -5.42
N LYS A 53 -3.19 -15.60 -5.61
CA LYS A 53 -2.75 -14.74 -4.51
C LYS A 53 -3.80 -13.67 -4.25
N THR A 54 -4.58 -13.83 -3.19
CA THR A 54 -5.61 -12.88 -2.76
C THR A 54 -5.19 -12.04 -1.55
N GLY A 55 -3.89 -12.07 -1.23
CA GLY A 55 -3.28 -11.38 -0.10
C GLY A 55 -1.76 -11.35 -0.22
N ARG A 56 -1.09 -10.73 0.77
CA ARG A 56 0.37 -10.57 0.79
C ARG A 56 1.10 -11.91 0.97
N SER A 57 2.33 -11.97 0.47
CA SER A 57 3.25 -13.11 0.58
C SER A 57 4.51 -12.75 1.41
N PRO A 58 4.38 -12.50 2.72
CA PRO A 58 5.50 -12.03 3.55
C PRO A 58 6.69 -12.99 3.59
N LYS A 59 6.45 -14.31 3.48
CA LYS A 59 7.52 -15.33 3.44
C LYS A 59 8.37 -15.27 2.15
N ASP A 60 7.87 -14.61 1.11
CA ASP A 60 8.54 -14.43 -0.18
C ASP A 60 9.12 -13.02 -0.35
N LYS A 61 8.98 -12.15 0.67
CA LYS A 61 9.60 -10.82 0.69
C LYS A 61 11.11 -10.93 0.90
N ARG A 62 11.92 -10.22 0.12
CA ARG A 62 13.37 -10.12 0.27
C ARG A 62 13.88 -8.69 0.18
N ILE A 63 14.98 -8.40 0.86
CA ILE A 63 15.72 -7.13 0.76
C ILE A 63 17.17 -7.47 0.45
N VAL A 64 17.73 -6.81 -0.57
CA VAL A 64 19.13 -7.00 -0.97
C VAL A 64 20.06 -6.48 0.12
N GLU A 65 20.99 -7.32 0.54
CA GLU A 65 21.99 -6.99 1.55
C GLU A 65 23.11 -6.13 0.94
N TYR A 66 23.27 -4.92 1.47
CA TYR A 66 24.39 -4.02 1.17
C TYR A 66 25.07 -3.59 2.47
N PRO A 67 26.40 -3.40 2.48
CA PRO A 67 27.13 -2.98 3.68
C PRO A 67 26.50 -1.76 4.40
N ASP A 68 26.08 -0.75 3.63
CA ASP A 68 25.57 0.52 4.16
C ASP A 68 24.17 0.46 4.78
N ILE A 69 23.45 -0.67 4.61
CA ILE A 69 22.11 -0.86 5.19
C ILE A 69 22.08 -1.94 6.27
N MET A 70 23.20 -2.64 6.51
CA MET A 70 23.24 -3.78 7.44
C MET A 70 22.86 -3.39 8.87
N GLU A 71 23.24 -2.18 9.31
CA GLU A 71 22.88 -1.66 10.63
C GLU A 71 21.53 -0.92 10.65
N ASP A 72 21.00 -0.56 9.48
CA ASP A 72 19.72 0.14 9.36
C ASP A 72 18.55 -0.84 9.40
N VAL A 73 18.66 -1.95 8.66
CA VAL A 73 17.57 -2.92 8.46
C VAL A 73 17.50 -3.90 9.63
N TRP A 74 16.30 -4.11 10.14
CA TRP A 74 15.96 -5.11 11.13
C TRP A 74 15.77 -6.47 10.45
N TRP A 75 16.88 -7.14 10.21
CA TRP A 75 16.94 -8.47 9.60
C TRP A 75 16.25 -9.53 10.46
N GLY A 76 15.53 -10.45 9.81
CA GLY A 76 14.83 -11.55 10.47
C GLY A 76 13.76 -12.16 9.57
N ASP A 77 12.73 -12.75 10.16
CA ASP A 77 11.67 -13.46 9.42
C ASP A 77 10.76 -12.53 8.59
N ILE A 78 10.84 -11.21 8.83
CA ILE A 78 10.07 -10.20 8.10
C ILE A 78 10.91 -9.56 6.99
N ASN A 79 12.11 -9.09 7.35
CA ASN A 79 13.07 -8.54 6.40
C ASN A 79 14.14 -9.61 6.15
N ILE A 80 13.87 -10.46 5.17
CA ILE A 80 14.72 -11.59 4.82
C ILE A 80 15.76 -11.12 3.81
N GLY A 81 17.05 -11.30 4.15
CA GLY A 81 18.16 -10.90 3.30
C GLY A 81 18.32 -11.75 2.04
N MET A 82 18.86 -11.14 0.99
CA MET A 82 19.31 -11.81 -0.22
C MET A 82 20.56 -11.12 -0.79
N ASP A 83 21.37 -11.86 -1.55
CA ASP A 83 22.47 -11.26 -2.29
C ASP A 83 22.03 -10.55 -3.58
N GLU A 84 22.86 -9.62 -4.04
CA GLU A 84 22.61 -8.83 -5.25
C GLU A 84 22.58 -9.69 -6.52
N GLU A 85 23.39 -10.74 -6.61
CA GLU A 85 23.42 -11.63 -7.79
C GLU A 85 22.05 -12.29 -8.00
N THR A 86 21.46 -12.79 -6.92
CA THR A 86 20.12 -13.38 -6.91
C THR A 86 19.06 -12.36 -7.31
N PHE A 87 19.14 -11.13 -6.80
CA PHE A 87 18.22 -10.06 -7.18
C PHE A 87 18.33 -9.74 -8.67
N MET A 88 19.55 -9.67 -9.20
CA MET A 88 19.79 -9.41 -10.62
C MET A 88 19.24 -10.53 -11.51
N ILE A 89 19.24 -11.78 -11.05
CA ILE A 89 18.56 -12.90 -11.73
C ILE A 89 17.04 -12.65 -11.76
N ALA A 90 16.43 -12.30 -10.63
CA ALA A 90 15.00 -12.03 -10.55
C ALA A 90 14.58 -10.83 -11.41
N ARG A 91 15.34 -9.73 -11.30
CA ARG A 91 15.17 -8.50 -12.11
C ARG A 91 15.32 -8.80 -13.60
N GLY A 92 16.31 -9.60 -13.98
CA GLY A 92 16.47 -10.09 -15.35
C GLY A 92 15.23 -10.85 -15.85
N ARG A 93 14.73 -11.80 -15.05
CA ARG A 93 13.50 -12.55 -15.37
C ARG A 93 12.27 -11.66 -15.53
N ALA A 94 12.11 -10.66 -14.67
CA ALA A 94 11.02 -9.70 -14.77
C ALA A 94 11.10 -8.90 -16.07
N VAL A 95 12.29 -8.39 -16.42
CA VAL A 95 12.53 -7.65 -17.67
C VAL A 95 12.32 -8.54 -18.90
N ASP A 96 12.84 -9.77 -18.90
CA ASP A 96 12.63 -10.72 -19.98
C ASP A 96 11.13 -10.98 -20.21
N TYR A 97 10.38 -11.20 -19.14
CA TYR A 97 8.93 -11.38 -19.23
C TYR A 97 8.21 -10.13 -19.76
N LEU A 98 8.56 -8.95 -19.25
CA LEU A 98 8.01 -7.67 -19.73
C LEU A 98 8.28 -7.47 -21.24
N ASN A 99 9.43 -7.93 -21.74
CA ASN A 99 9.79 -7.91 -23.16
C ASN A 99 9.01 -8.93 -24.01
N THR A 100 8.48 -10.01 -23.42
CA THR A 100 7.58 -10.93 -24.13
C THR A 100 6.15 -10.39 -24.24
N CYS A 101 5.80 -9.37 -23.46
CA CYS A 101 4.46 -8.81 -23.44
C CYS A 101 4.24 -7.87 -24.64
N GLU A 102 3.10 -8.01 -25.31
CA GLU A 102 2.73 -7.10 -26.40
C GLU A 102 2.56 -5.65 -25.90
N ARG A 103 2.04 -5.50 -24.68
CA ARG A 103 1.79 -4.22 -24.04
C ARG A 103 2.27 -4.22 -22.59
N VAL A 104 2.80 -3.09 -22.15
CA VAL A 104 3.05 -2.79 -20.74
C VAL A 104 2.38 -1.47 -20.37
N TYR A 105 2.03 -1.36 -19.11
CA TYR A 105 1.41 -0.17 -18.53
C TYR A 105 2.40 0.50 -17.61
N VAL A 106 2.57 1.81 -17.78
CA VAL A 106 3.47 2.62 -16.96
C VAL A 106 2.67 3.65 -16.20
N VAL A 107 2.88 3.72 -14.89
CA VAL A 107 2.26 4.75 -14.04
C VAL A 107 3.36 5.47 -13.30
N ASP A 108 3.54 6.73 -13.63
CA ASP A 108 4.34 7.66 -12.85
C ASP A 108 3.44 8.41 -11.86
N GLY A 109 3.80 8.34 -10.58
CA GLY A 109 3.06 9.00 -9.50
C GLY A 109 3.97 9.38 -8.36
N PHE A 110 3.41 10.01 -7.34
CA PHE A 110 4.17 10.38 -6.15
C PHE A 110 3.72 9.61 -4.91
N ALA A 111 4.67 9.36 -4.00
CA ALA A 111 4.42 8.89 -2.65
C ALA A 111 4.81 9.97 -1.65
N GLY A 112 3.86 10.40 -0.81
CA GLY A 112 4.02 11.48 0.17
C GLY A 112 3.49 12.84 -0.31
N TRP A 113 2.49 13.38 0.39
CA TRP A 113 1.88 14.68 0.07
C TRP A 113 2.72 15.89 0.48
N ASP A 114 3.76 15.72 1.30
CA ASP A 114 4.73 16.77 1.60
C ASP A 114 5.85 16.78 0.55
N ALA A 115 5.89 17.84 -0.26
CA ALA A 115 6.84 17.99 -1.37
C ALA A 115 8.32 17.88 -0.94
N LYS A 116 8.66 18.15 0.33
CA LYS A 116 10.03 17.99 0.85
C LYS A 116 10.47 16.53 0.93
N TYR A 117 9.54 15.62 1.19
CA TYR A 117 9.80 14.20 1.44
C TYR A 117 9.22 13.28 0.36
N ARG A 118 8.51 13.87 -0.61
CA ARG A 118 7.83 13.18 -1.70
C ARG A 118 8.81 12.39 -2.57
N LEU A 119 8.47 11.15 -2.90
CA LEU A 119 9.22 10.31 -3.82
C LEU A 119 8.50 10.18 -5.15
N LYS A 120 9.24 10.22 -6.25
CA LYS A 120 8.79 9.83 -7.59
C LYS A 120 8.82 8.31 -7.74
N ILE A 121 7.67 7.69 -7.95
CA ILE A 121 7.53 6.25 -8.14
C ILE A 121 7.07 5.97 -9.56
N ARG A 122 7.85 5.14 -10.28
CA ARG A 122 7.45 4.56 -11.57
C ARG A 122 7.03 3.12 -11.38
N ILE A 123 5.83 2.78 -11.84
CA ILE A 123 5.33 1.42 -11.91
C ILE A 123 5.38 0.94 -13.35
N ILE A 124 5.91 -0.26 -13.59
CA ILE A 124 5.87 -0.94 -14.87
C ILE A 124 5.15 -2.27 -14.66
N ALA A 125 3.95 -2.41 -15.21
CA ALA A 125 3.08 -3.56 -14.99
C ALA A 125 2.58 -4.17 -16.31
N THR A 126 2.18 -5.44 -16.26
CA THR A 126 1.61 -6.15 -17.43
C THR A 126 0.08 -6.16 -17.47
N ARG A 127 -0.57 -5.77 -16.37
CA ARG A 127 -2.03 -5.76 -16.25
C ARG A 127 -2.59 -4.34 -16.18
N PRO A 128 -3.63 -4.01 -16.96
CA PRO A 128 -4.27 -2.70 -16.91
C PRO A 128 -4.85 -2.39 -15.53
N TYR A 129 -5.38 -3.39 -14.81
CA TYR A 129 -5.92 -3.16 -13.48
C TYR A 129 -4.83 -2.79 -12.46
N ASN A 130 -3.61 -3.33 -12.59
CA ASN A 130 -2.50 -2.95 -11.72
C ASN A 130 -2.09 -1.48 -11.94
N ALA A 131 -2.17 -1.00 -13.19
CA ALA A 131 -1.97 0.40 -13.50
C ALA A 131 -3.11 1.28 -12.93
N LEU A 132 -4.36 0.86 -13.05
CA LEU A 132 -5.50 1.59 -12.46
C LEU A 132 -5.42 1.62 -10.93
N PHE A 133 -5.02 0.51 -10.31
CA PHE A 133 -4.76 0.43 -8.89
C PHE A 133 -3.69 1.46 -8.47
N MET A 134 -2.55 1.52 -9.16
CA MET A 134 -1.51 2.49 -8.79
C MET A 134 -1.86 3.94 -9.17
N HIS A 135 -2.71 4.15 -10.18
CA HIS A 135 -3.33 5.45 -10.46
C HIS A 135 -4.22 5.93 -9.30
N ASN A 136 -4.87 4.99 -8.61
CA ASN A 136 -5.67 5.27 -7.43
C ASN A 136 -4.80 5.45 -6.18
N MET A 137 -3.80 4.61 -5.98
CA MET A 137 -3.03 4.56 -4.73
C MET A 137 -1.84 5.52 -4.65
N LEU A 138 -1.26 5.94 -5.78
CA LEU A 138 -0.26 7.01 -5.79
C LEU A 138 -0.92 8.36 -5.96
N ILE A 139 -0.22 9.41 -5.52
CA ILE A 139 -0.61 10.78 -5.76
C ILE A 139 -0.38 11.07 -7.25
N ARG A 140 -1.46 11.48 -7.94
CA ARG A 140 -1.41 11.75 -9.38
C ARG A 140 -0.66 13.06 -9.64
N PRO A 141 0.37 13.05 -10.49
CA PRO A 141 1.00 14.29 -10.95
C PRO A 141 0.01 15.13 -11.76
N SER A 142 0.16 16.46 -11.71
CA SER A 142 -0.46 17.32 -12.73
C SER A 142 0.15 17.03 -14.12
N PRO A 143 -0.51 17.45 -15.22
CA PRO A 143 0.09 17.36 -16.55
C PRO A 143 1.49 18.00 -16.63
N GLU A 144 1.67 19.17 -16.00
CA GLU A 144 2.95 19.87 -15.95
C GLU A 144 4.00 19.09 -15.14
N GLU A 145 3.61 18.54 -13.98
CA GLU A 145 4.51 17.68 -13.19
C GLU A 145 4.88 16.38 -13.92
N LEU A 146 4.02 15.89 -14.82
CA LEU A 146 4.29 14.70 -15.62
C LEU A 146 5.24 15.00 -16.78
N ASP A 147 5.11 16.17 -17.41
CA ASP A 147 6.03 16.65 -18.44
C ASP A 147 7.43 16.87 -17.85
N ASP A 148 7.50 17.44 -16.64
CA ASP A 148 8.74 17.70 -15.90
C ASP A 148 9.12 16.57 -14.92
N TYR A 149 8.54 15.37 -15.06
CA TYR A 149 8.69 14.29 -14.08
C TYR A 149 10.15 13.85 -13.92
N GLY A 150 10.91 13.82 -15.03
CA GLY A 150 12.29 13.35 -15.07
C GLY A 150 12.44 11.87 -14.64
N ASP A 151 13.57 11.55 -14.02
CA ASP A 151 13.87 10.20 -13.57
C ASP A 151 13.13 9.88 -12.26
N PRO A 152 12.53 8.68 -12.12
CA PRO A 152 11.89 8.28 -10.87
C PRO A 152 12.92 8.06 -9.76
N ASP A 153 12.52 8.27 -8.50
CA ASP A 153 13.34 7.88 -7.35
C ASP A 153 13.36 6.37 -7.18
N TYR A 154 12.23 5.69 -7.39
CA TYR A 154 12.13 4.23 -7.36
C TYR A 154 11.31 3.69 -8.53
N VAL A 155 11.69 2.50 -8.98
CA VAL A 155 11.00 1.77 -10.06
C VAL A 155 10.50 0.42 -9.56
N ILE A 156 9.23 0.13 -9.80
CA ILE A 156 8.59 -1.14 -9.47
C ILE A 156 8.31 -1.92 -10.75
N PHE A 157 8.99 -3.05 -10.93
CA PHE A 157 8.77 -4.01 -12.00
C PHE A 157 7.74 -5.05 -11.55
N ASN A 158 6.48 -4.83 -11.90
CA ASN A 158 5.42 -5.80 -11.66
C ASN A 158 5.31 -6.80 -12.82
N ALA A 159 6.09 -7.88 -12.70
CA ALA A 159 6.03 -9.06 -13.55
C ALA A 159 5.23 -10.20 -12.86
N GLY A 160 4.23 -9.85 -12.06
CA GLY A 160 3.49 -10.78 -11.18
C GLY A 160 2.89 -12.02 -11.84
N ARG A 161 2.52 -11.92 -13.12
CA ARG A 161 2.05 -13.05 -13.96
C ARG A 161 3.12 -14.09 -14.25
N PHE A 162 4.40 -13.75 -14.11
CA PHE A 162 5.51 -14.65 -14.37
C PHE A 162 6.09 -15.19 -13.07
N PRO A 163 6.25 -16.51 -12.92
CA PRO A 163 6.68 -17.09 -11.66
C PRO A 163 8.18 -16.85 -11.39
N ALA A 164 8.49 -16.69 -10.10
CA ALA A 164 9.83 -16.89 -9.59
C ALA A 164 10.28 -18.34 -9.79
N ASN A 165 11.61 -18.58 -9.77
CA ASN A 165 12.18 -19.91 -9.90
C ASN A 165 12.60 -20.42 -8.51
N PRO A 166 11.90 -21.41 -7.90
CA PRO A 166 12.22 -21.93 -6.58
C PRO A 166 13.60 -22.61 -6.47
N LEU A 167 14.26 -22.87 -7.60
CA LEU A 167 15.63 -23.40 -7.63
C LEU A 167 16.70 -22.30 -7.55
N THR A 168 16.30 -21.03 -7.62
CA THR A 168 17.20 -19.89 -7.41
C THR A 168 17.42 -19.73 -5.91
N LYS A 169 18.65 -19.39 -5.52
CA LYS A 169 19.00 -19.11 -4.12
C LYS A 169 18.02 -18.08 -3.51
N HIS A 170 17.75 -18.17 -2.22
CA HIS A 170 16.81 -17.31 -1.47
C HIS A 170 15.33 -17.38 -1.90
N MET A 171 14.96 -17.91 -3.07
CA MET A 171 13.56 -18.07 -3.51
C MET A 171 12.99 -19.39 -2.98
N THR A 172 11.93 -19.29 -2.18
CA THR A 172 11.32 -20.46 -1.49
C THR A 172 10.03 -20.96 -2.13
N SER A 173 9.50 -20.21 -3.10
CA SER A 173 8.26 -20.54 -3.78
C SER A 173 8.28 -20.03 -5.23
N ARG A 174 7.14 -20.14 -5.92
CA ARG A 174 6.94 -19.53 -7.24
C ARG A 174 6.67 -18.02 -7.16
N THR A 175 6.64 -17.45 -5.96
CA THR A 175 6.47 -16.02 -5.69
C THR A 175 7.79 -15.44 -5.18
N SER A 176 8.12 -14.22 -5.60
CA SER A 176 9.22 -13.43 -5.02
C SER A 176 8.88 -11.95 -5.07
N VAL A 177 9.12 -11.24 -3.97
CA VAL A 177 8.84 -9.81 -3.80
C VAL A 177 10.08 -9.15 -3.24
N GLU A 178 10.86 -8.48 -4.07
CA GLU A 178 12.25 -8.14 -3.76
C GLU A 178 12.49 -6.63 -3.86
N LEU A 179 13.28 -6.09 -2.93
CA LEU A 179 13.65 -4.67 -2.89
C LEU A 179 15.17 -4.49 -2.82
N SER A 180 15.72 -3.72 -3.75
CA SER A 180 17.08 -3.18 -3.67
C SER A 180 17.04 -1.68 -3.36
N PHE A 181 17.55 -1.28 -2.20
CA PHE A 181 17.64 0.14 -1.83
C PHE A 181 18.72 0.89 -2.62
N ASP A 182 19.84 0.24 -2.93
CA ASP A 182 20.96 0.84 -3.68
C ASP A 182 20.56 1.12 -5.15
N ARG A 183 19.94 0.12 -5.79
CA ARG A 183 19.46 0.24 -7.18
C ARG A 183 18.17 1.05 -7.28
N LYS A 184 17.47 1.23 -6.16
CA LYS A 184 16.13 1.81 -6.06
C LYS A 184 15.10 1.09 -6.95
N GLU A 185 15.19 -0.23 -6.97
CA GLU A 185 14.35 -1.12 -7.78
C GLU A 185 13.57 -2.08 -6.88
N PHE A 186 12.29 -2.31 -7.21
CA PHE A 186 11.44 -3.31 -6.57
C PHE A 186 10.92 -4.29 -7.64
N VAL A 187 10.98 -5.59 -7.38
CA VAL A 187 10.62 -6.64 -8.35
C VAL A 187 9.54 -7.53 -7.78
N ILE A 188 8.47 -7.75 -8.54
CA ILE A 188 7.37 -8.66 -8.18
C ILE A 188 7.28 -9.77 -9.23
N LEU A 189 7.35 -11.03 -8.77
CA LEU A 189 7.18 -12.24 -9.56
C LEU A 189 6.19 -13.19 -8.87
N GLY A 190 5.34 -13.85 -9.66
CA GLY A 190 4.46 -14.94 -9.22
C GLY A 190 3.41 -14.55 -8.18
N THR A 191 2.98 -13.29 -8.18
CA THR A 191 1.82 -12.81 -7.43
C THR A 191 1.20 -11.66 -8.19
N GLU A 192 -0.11 -11.73 -8.41
CA GLU A 192 -0.85 -10.67 -9.09
C GLU A 192 -1.53 -9.73 -8.08
N TYR A 193 -1.53 -10.06 -6.78
CA TYR A 193 -2.14 -9.25 -5.73
C TYR A 193 -1.61 -7.80 -5.72
N ALA A 194 -2.49 -6.84 -5.97
CA ALA A 194 -2.08 -5.44 -6.17
C ALA A 194 -1.48 -4.80 -4.90
N GLY A 195 -1.84 -5.31 -3.73
CA GLY A 195 -1.33 -4.83 -2.45
C GLY A 195 0.19 -4.95 -2.27
N GLU A 196 0.87 -5.80 -3.05
CA GLU A 196 2.34 -5.87 -3.02
C GLU A 196 2.99 -4.58 -3.55
N MET A 197 2.41 -3.94 -4.57
CA MET A 197 2.94 -2.66 -5.09
C MET A 197 2.79 -1.55 -4.05
N LYS A 198 1.60 -1.42 -3.45
CA LYS A 198 1.33 -0.46 -2.36
C LYS A 198 2.30 -0.66 -1.20
N LYS A 199 2.41 -1.88 -0.68
CA LYS A 199 3.26 -2.17 0.48
C LYS A 199 4.75 -2.16 0.16
N GLY A 200 5.14 -2.33 -1.10
CA GLY A 200 6.49 -2.04 -1.58
C GLY A 200 6.86 -0.56 -1.41
N VAL A 201 6.00 0.34 -1.89
CA VAL A 201 6.15 1.80 -1.67
C VAL A 201 6.20 2.13 -0.17
N PHE A 202 5.32 1.52 0.63
CA PHE A 202 5.34 1.74 2.07
C PHE A 202 6.63 1.24 2.74
N THR A 203 7.17 0.10 2.29
CA THR A 203 8.47 -0.41 2.79
C THR A 203 9.60 0.57 2.46
N ILE A 204 9.59 1.16 1.26
CA ILE A 204 10.54 2.19 0.87
C ILE A 204 10.44 3.41 1.80
N MET A 205 9.23 3.90 2.05
CA MET A 205 8.99 5.03 2.98
C MET A 205 9.40 4.70 4.41
N ASN A 206 9.14 3.47 4.87
CA ASN A 206 9.56 2.99 6.19
C ASN A 206 11.07 2.90 6.36
N TYR A 207 11.84 2.82 5.28
CA TYR A 207 13.30 2.91 5.34
C TYR A 207 13.77 4.37 5.32
N ILE A 208 13.36 5.13 4.30
CA ILE A 208 13.90 6.47 4.01
C ILE A 208 13.49 7.47 5.08
N MET A 209 12.22 7.45 5.52
CA MET A 209 11.70 8.47 6.43
C MET A 209 12.38 8.41 7.80
N PRO A 210 12.50 7.25 8.48
CA PRO A 210 13.25 7.19 9.74
C PRO A 210 14.76 7.47 9.59
N LYS A 211 15.35 7.23 8.41
CA LYS A 211 16.74 7.65 8.12
C LYS A 211 16.88 9.17 8.18
N GLN A 212 15.85 9.90 7.77
CA GLN A 212 15.76 11.35 7.77
C GLN A 212 15.13 11.94 9.06
N GLY A 213 14.89 11.13 10.09
CA GLY A 213 14.25 11.59 11.34
C GLY A 213 12.75 11.84 11.24
N VAL A 214 12.10 11.39 10.16
CA VAL A 214 10.65 11.43 9.98
C VAL A 214 10.04 10.11 10.46
N LEU A 215 8.99 10.18 11.27
CA LEU A 215 8.30 8.99 11.73
C LEU A 215 7.34 8.48 10.66
N SER A 216 7.64 7.34 10.04
CA SER A 216 6.68 6.61 9.21
C SER A 216 5.73 5.79 10.09
N MET A 217 4.43 5.79 9.77
CA MET A 217 3.35 5.27 10.60
C MET A 217 2.40 4.39 9.77
N HIS A 218 2.10 3.20 10.29
CA HIS A 218 0.99 2.37 9.80
C HIS A 218 -0.28 2.74 10.57
N SER A 219 -0.96 3.77 10.08
CA SER A 219 -2.06 4.43 10.78
C SER A 219 -3.01 5.10 9.80
N SER A 220 -4.28 5.22 10.15
CA SER A 220 -5.17 6.22 9.53
C SER A 220 -5.03 7.57 10.24
N ALA A 221 -5.45 8.65 9.59
CA ALA A 221 -5.50 9.96 10.21
C ALA A 221 -6.64 10.82 9.68
N ASN A 222 -7.15 11.70 10.54
CA ASN A 222 -8.17 12.68 10.18
C ASN A 222 -8.02 13.97 10.99
N VAL A 223 -8.68 15.03 10.54
CA VAL A 223 -8.62 16.36 11.17
C VAL A 223 -10.01 16.93 11.43
N GLY A 224 -10.20 17.48 12.62
CA GLY A 224 -11.43 18.16 13.01
C GLY A 224 -11.53 19.56 12.42
N LYS A 225 -12.71 20.19 12.55
CA LYS A 225 -12.94 21.56 12.06
C LYS A 225 -12.03 22.61 12.70
N SER A 226 -11.56 22.35 13.93
CA SER A 226 -10.60 23.20 14.65
C SER A 226 -9.14 22.97 14.24
N GLY A 227 -8.86 22.07 13.29
CA GLY A 227 -7.51 21.69 12.92
C GLY A 227 -6.87 20.63 13.83
N ASP A 228 -7.63 20.06 14.76
CA ASP A 228 -7.17 19.00 15.65
C ASP A 228 -7.02 17.67 14.89
N VAL A 229 -5.81 17.18 14.77
CA VAL A 229 -5.42 15.94 14.09
C VAL A 229 -5.46 14.77 15.07
N ALA A 230 -6.02 13.64 14.61
CA ALA A 230 -5.98 12.36 15.30
C ALA A 230 -5.35 11.30 14.40
N VAL A 231 -4.52 10.44 14.98
CA VAL A 231 -3.86 9.32 14.30
C VAL A 231 -4.28 8.01 14.97
N PHE A 232 -4.63 7.01 14.17
CA PHE A 232 -5.12 5.71 14.63
C PHE A 232 -4.19 4.60 14.14
N PHE A 233 -3.36 4.07 15.02
CA PHE A 233 -2.52 2.90 14.72
C PHE A 233 -3.34 1.61 14.87
N GLY A 234 -3.03 0.61 14.03
CA GLY A 234 -3.70 -0.68 14.10
C GLY A 234 -3.36 -1.58 12.92
N LEU A 235 -3.56 -2.89 13.07
CA LEU A 235 -3.43 -3.82 11.95
C LEU A 235 -4.59 -3.70 10.96
N SER A 236 -4.46 -4.36 9.82
CA SER A 236 -5.55 -4.45 8.85
C SER A 236 -6.76 -5.13 9.50
N GLY A 237 -7.95 -4.54 9.38
CA GLY A 237 -9.19 -5.08 9.95
C GLY A 237 -9.47 -4.73 11.41
N THR A 238 -8.64 -3.90 12.07
CA THR A 238 -8.86 -3.51 13.48
C THR A 238 -9.61 -2.19 13.66
N GLY A 239 -10.23 -1.67 12.58
CA GLY A 239 -11.07 -0.46 12.63
C GLY A 239 -10.41 0.86 12.22
N LYS A 240 -9.17 0.86 11.71
CA LYS A 240 -8.48 2.10 11.26
C LYS A 240 -9.32 2.91 10.26
N THR A 241 -9.70 2.29 9.15
CA THR A 241 -10.45 2.91 8.06
C THR A 241 -11.80 3.40 8.57
N THR A 242 -12.57 2.51 9.21
CA THR A 242 -13.91 2.79 9.73
C THR A 242 -13.92 3.94 10.75
N LEU A 243 -12.97 4.00 11.70
CA LEU A 243 -12.91 5.06 12.71
C LEU A 243 -12.35 6.38 12.17
N SER A 244 -11.50 6.33 11.13
CA SER A 244 -11.00 7.55 10.50
C SER A 244 -12.02 8.23 9.60
N ALA A 245 -12.96 7.48 9.02
CA ALA A 245 -14.06 7.95 8.19
C ALA A 245 -15.22 8.51 9.04
N ASP A 246 -14.91 9.43 9.97
CA ASP A 246 -15.92 10.14 10.77
C ASP A 246 -16.51 11.28 9.92
N PRO A 247 -17.85 11.35 9.72
CA PRO A 247 -18.48 12.39 8.91
C PRO A 247 -18.29 13.82 9.46
N LYS A 248 -17.81 13.98 10.70
CA LYS A 248 -17.51 15.27 11.32
C LYS A 248 -16.05 15.72 11.15
N ARG A 249 -15.20 14.86 10.57
CA ARG A 249 -13.76 15.06 10.44
C ARG A 249 -13.36 14.87 8.98
N GLN A 250 -12.32 15.57 8.55
CA GLN A 250 -11.80 15.39 7.21
C GLN A 250 -10.75 14.29 7.20
N LEU A 251 -10.89 13.30 6.31
CA LEU A 251 -9.95 12.20 6.18
C LEU A 251 -8.63 12.71 5.59
N ILE A 252 -7.50 12.44 6.24
CA ILE A 252 -6.16 12.69 5.68
C ILE A 252 -5.71 11.45 4.89
N GLY A 253 -5.92 10.26 5.45
CA GLY A 253 -5.64 8.98 4.80
C GLY A 253 -6.06 7.82 5.69
N ASP A 254 -6.17 6.62 5.14
CA ASP A 254 -6.72 5.45 5.85
C ASP A 254 -5.68 4.43 6.33
N ASP A 255 -4.41 4.52 5.92
CA ASP A 255 -3.46 3.43 6.21
C ASP A 255 -1.99 3.84 6.42
N GLU A 256 -1.45 4.82 5.68
CA GLU A 256 0.00 5.07 5.65
C GLU A 256 0.34 6.57 5.77
N HIS A 257 1.02 6.98 6.84
CA HIS A 257 1.33 8.39 7.09
C HIS A 257 2.78 8.59 7.53
N CYS A 258 3.25 9.82 7.43
CA CYS A 258 4.50 10.26 8.03
C CYS A 258 4.27 11.45 8.96
N TRP A 259 5.06 11.57 10.02
CA TRP A 259 5.07 12.71 10.95
C TRP A 259 6.44 13.40 10.93
N THR A 260 6.43 14.62 10.38
CA THR A 260 7.59 15.50 10.18
C THR A 260 7.68 16.54 11.30
N ASP A 261 8.60 17.51 11.15
CA ASP A 261 8.67 18.68 12.02
C ASP A 261 7.52 19.68 11.82
N ASP A 262 6.77 19.58 10.72
CA ASP A 262 5.72 20.54 10.36
C ASP A 262 4.30 19.97 10.53
N GLY A 263 4.17 18.64 10.67
CA GLY A 263 2.87 17.99 10.79
C GLY A 263 2.89 16.56 10.32
N ILE A 264 1.74 16.07 9.84
CA ILE A 264 1.62 14.77 9.20
C ILE A 264 1.28 14.90 7.72
N PHE A 265 1.64 13.90 6.94
CA PHE A 265 1.19 13.75 5.57
C PHE A 265 0.82 12.30 5.26
N ASN A 266 -0.18 12.12 4.41
CA ASN A 266 -0.50 10.81 3.84
C ASN A 266 0.58 10.41 2.83
N ILE A 267 0.93 9.13 2.77
CA ILE A 267 1.84 8.60 1.75
C ILE A 267 1.10 8.40 0.42
N GLU A 268 -0.20 8.10 0.49
CA GLU A 268 -1.00 7.57 -0.61
C GLU A 268 -1.87 8.63 -1.30
N GLY A 269 -2.26 8.40 -2.55
CA GLY A 269 -3.26 9.17 -3.29
C GLY A 269 -4.68 8.61 -3.24
N GLY A 270 -4.90 7.51 -2.51
CA GLY A 270 -6.16 6.79 -2.45
C GLY A 270 -6.30 5.90 -1.23
N CYS A 271 -7.37 5.11 -1.21
CA CYS A 271 -7.66 4.14 -0.16
C CYS A 271 -7.75 2.74 -0.75
N TYR A 272 -7.36 1.75 0.06
CA TYR A 272 -7.46 0.33 -0.31
C TYR A 272 -8.30 -0.44 0.71
N ALA A 273 -9.59 -0.14 0.74
CA ALA A 273 -10.54 -0.59 1.75
C ALA A 273 -10.90 -2.07 1.60
N LYS A 274 -11.23 -2.73 2.72
CA LYS A 274 -11.80 -4.09 2.74
C LYS A 274 -13.28 -4.02 2.38
N CYS A 275 -13.77 -4.95 1.58
CA CYS A 275 -15.16 -4.95 1.09
C CYS A 275 -16.06 -5.98 1.77
N ILE A 276 -15.51 -6.94 2.53
CA ILE A 276 -16.31 -7.97 3.20
C ILE A 276 -17.30 -7.33 4.18
N ASN A 277 -18.57 -7.74 4.09
CA ASN A 277 -19.71 -7.22 4.87
C ASN A 277 -19.96 -5.71 4.71
N LEU A 278 -19.46 -5.08 3.64
CA LEU A 278 -19.65 -3.67 3.38
C LEU A 278 -21.13 -3.37 3.08
N SER A 279 -21.67 -2.37 3.76
CA SER A 279 -23.00 -1.84 3.48
C SER A 279 -23.02 -0.33 3.58
N GLU A 280 -23.89 0.32 2.81
CA GLU A 280 -24.03 1.78 2.84
C GLU A 280 -24.45 2.28 4.24
N GLU A 281 -25.20 1.47 5.00
CA GLU A 281 -25.64 1.83 6.35
C GLU A 281 -24.48 1.90 7.35
N LYS A 282 -23.51 0.97 7.25
CA LYS A 282 -22.37 0.90 8.17
C LYS A 282 -21.24 1.83 7.74
N GLU A 283 -20.93 1.90 6.45
CA GLU A 283 -19.77 2.60 5.90
C GLU A 283 -20.14 3.38 4.61
N PRO A 284 -20.97 4.44 4.72
CA PRO A 284 -21.56 5.12 3.56
C PRO A 284 -20.52 5.77 2.64
N ASP A 285 -19.46 6.35 3.19
CA ASP A 285 -18.43 7.03 2.38
C ASP A 285 -17.64 6.03 1.53
N ILE A 286 -17.28 4.87 2.10
CA ILE A 286 -16.58 3.79 1.38
C ILE A 286 -17.52 3.20 0.31
N PHE A 287 -18.76 2.90 0.67
CA PHE A 287 -19.74 2.33 -0.27
C PHE A 287 -19.97 3.25 -1.47
N ARG A 288 -20.11 4.57 -1.24
CA ARG A 288 -20.32 5.56 -2.31
C ARG A 288 -19.07 5.87 -3.12
N ALA A 289 -17.89 5.61 -2.57
CA ALA A 289 -16.65 5.67 -3.32
C ALA A 289 -16.54 4.52 -4.35
N ILE A 290 -17.36 3.47 -4.27
CA ILE A 290 -17.34 2.38 -5.26
C ILE A 290 -18.17 2.76 -6.48
N ARG A 291 -17.50 3.37 -7.45
CA ARG A 291 -18.07 3.86 -8.71
C ARG A 291 -17.06 3.76 -9.86
N PHE A 292 -17.36 4.32 -11.03
CA PHE A 292 -16.37 4.45 -12.12
C PHE A 292 -15.05 5.08 -11.64
N GLY A 293 -13.93 4.41 -11.95
CA GLY A 293 -12.58 4.70 -11.45
C GLY A 293 -12.12 3.75 -10.34
N THR A 294 -13.04 3.07 -9.65
CA THR A 294 -12.72 2.12 -8.56
C THR A 294 -12.37 0.75 -9.12
N VAL A 295 -11.37 0.10 -8.52
CA VAL A 295 -11.07 -1.32 -8.72
C VAL A 295 -11.66 -2.12 -7.57
N LEU A 296 -12.46 -3.13 -7.86
CA LEU A 296 -12.90 -4.16 -6.93
C LEU A 296 -12.09 -5.44 -7.19
N GLU A 297 -11.29 -5.86 -6.20
CA GLU A 297 -10.43 -7.05 -6.31
C GLU A 297 -11.07 -8.23 -5.56
N ASN A 298 -11.28 -9.33 -6.29
CA ASN A 298 -11.77 -10.63 -5.80
C ASN A 298 -13.16 -10.63 -5.16
N VAL A 299 -14.04 -9.68 -5.51
CA VAL A 299 -15.43 -9.65 -5.01
C VAL A 299 -16.31 -10.65 -5.76
N ASP A 300 -17.29 -11.21 -5.05
CA ASP A 300 -18.38 -11.94 -5.67
C ASP A 300 -19.41 -10.95 -6.24
N TYR A 301 -20.11 -11.33 -7.30
CA TYR A 301 -21.16 -10.51 -7.89
C TYR A 301 -22.18 -11.36 -8.65
N ASN A 302 -23.37 -10.81 -8.86
CA ASN A 302 -24.39 -11.45 -9.66
C ASN A 302 -24.10 -11.26 -11.17
N GLU A 303 -23.85 -12.34 -11.91
CA GLU A 303 -23.50 -12.28 -13.34
C GLU A 303 -24.55 -11.60 -14.23
N LYS A 304 -25.83 -11.55 -13.83
CA LYS A 304 -26.90 -10.94 -14.64
C LYS A 304 -27.12 -9.47 -14.31
N THR A 305 -27.09 -9.11 -13.03
CA THR A 305 -27.37 -7.75 -12.57
C THR A 305 -26.12 -6.93 -12.35
N HIS A 306 -24.95 -7.58 -12.30
CA HIS A 306 -23.65 -7.00 -11.96
C HIS A 306 -23.60 -6.35 -10.57
N ILE A 307 -24.59 -6.64 -9.71
CA ILE A 307 -24.60 -6.19 -8.32
C ILE A 307 -23.57 -7.00 -7.55
N VAL A 308 -22.67 -6.31 -6.85
CA VAL A 308 -21.64 -6.90 -6.01
C VAL A 308 -22.28 -7.53 -4.78
N ASP A 309 -21.85 -8.74 -4.44
CA ASP A 309 -22.17 -9.42 -3.21
C ASP A 309 -21.03 -9.20 -2.21
N TYR A 310 -21.20 -8.25 -1.29
CA TYR A 310 -20.19 -7.91 -0.29
C TYR A 310 -20.10 -8.92 0.85
N ASP A 311 -21.06 -9.84 0.98
CA ASP A 311 -21.01 -10.94 1.94
C ASP A 311 -20.35 -12.19 1.33
N GLY A 312 -20.18 -12.19 0.00
CA GLY A 312 -19.55 -13.26 -0.76
C GLY A 312 -18.05 -13.41 -0.48
N THR A 313 -17.65 -14.66 -0.26
CA THR A 313 -16.27 -15.07 0.08
C THR A 313 -15.78 -16.21 -0.81
N SER A 314 -16.40 -16.43 -1.97
CA SER A 314 -16.10 -17.59 -2.83
C SER A 314 -14.64 -17.62 -3.27
N HIS A 315 -14.02 -16.45 -3.43
CA HIS A 315 -12.61 -16.27 -3.75
C HIS A 315 -11.74 -16.06 -2.49
N THR A 316 -12.17 -15.19 -1.58
CA THR A 316 -11.41 -14.79 -0.39
C THR A 316 -12.27 -13.96 0.56
N GLU A 317 -11.91 -13.92 1.84
CA GLU A 317 -12.45 -12.93 2.79
C GLU A 317 -11.75 -11.57 2.70
N ASN A 318 -10.64 -11.48 1.95
CA ASN A 318 -9.88 -10.24 1.74
C ASN A 318 -10.28 -9.56 0.44
N THR A 319 -11.59 -9.46 0.20
CA THR A 319 -12.13 -8.66 -0.91
C THR A 319 -11.82 -7.19 -0.67
N ARG A 320 -11.51 -6.45 -1.74
CA ARG A 320 -10.97 -5.08 -1.62
C ARG A 320 -11.54 -4.12 -2.66
N ALA A 321 -11.56 -2.84 -2.29
CA ALA A 321 -11.81 -1.72 -3.19
C ALA A 321 -10.63 -0.74 -3.15
N SER A 322 -10.06 -0.44 -4.32
CA SER A 322 -9.09 0.65 -4.48
C SER A 322 -9.74 1.81 -5.21
N TYR A 323 -9.72 2.99 -4.60
CA TYR A 323 -10.27 4.20 -5.18
C TYR A 323 -9.43 5.43 -4.81
N PRO A 324 -9.42 6.46 -5.67
CA PRO A 324 -8.78 7.74 -5.36
C PRO A 324 -9.31 8.40 -4.09
N ILE A 325 -8.45 9.15 -3.38
CA ILE A 325 -8.82 9.77 -2.09
C ILE A 325 -9.94 10.82 -2.28
N ASP A 326 -9.99 11.46 -3.44
CA ASP A 326 -11.02 12.44 -3.83
C ASP A 326 -12.40 11.81 -4.09
N PHE A 327 -12.53 10.49 -3.98
CA PHE A 327 -13.84 9.82 -3.95
C PHE A 327 -14.49 9.86 -2.57
N ILE A 328 -13.71 10.06 -1.52
CA ILE A 328 -14.24 10.28 -0.17
C ILE A 328 -14.67 11.74 -0.04
N LEU A 329 -15.96 11.98 0.19
CA LEU A 329 -16.57 13.32 0.19
C LEU A 329 -15.89 14.28 1.17
N ASN A 330 -15.52 13.77 2.35
CA ASN A 330 -14.87 14.55 3.41
C ASN A 330 -13.34 14.40 3.39
N ALA A 331 -12.71 13.97 2.29
CA ALA A 331 -11.26 13.96 2.21
C ALA A 331 -10.67 15.37 2.32
N LYS A 332 -9.53 15.48 2.99
CA LYS A 332 -8.70 16.68 2.99
C LYS A 332 -7.72 16.60 1.83
N ILE A 333 -7.75 17.60 0.94
CA ILE A 333 -6.81 17.74 -0.17
C ILE A 333 -6.18 19.14 -0.08
N PRO A 334 -4.85 19.29 -0.04
CA PRO A 334 -3.84 18.24 0.04
C PRO A 334 -3.92 17.41 1.34
N CYS A 335 -3.55 16.14 1.29
CA CYS A 335 -3.63 15.20 2.43
C CYS A 335 -2.49 15.43 3.45
N VAL A 336 -2.41 16.64 3.98
CA VAL A 336 -1.47 17.09 5.02
C VAL A 336 -2.24 17.60 6.23
N GLY A 337 -1.73 17.37 7.43
CA GLY A 337 -2.32 17.84 8.69
C GLY A 337 -1.26 18.47 9.59
N GLY A 338 -1.69 19.22 10.59
CA GLY A 338 -0.78 19.68 11.65
C GLY A 338 -0.30 18.53 12.54
N HIS A 339 0.33 18.86 13.67
CA HIS A 339 0.72 17.84 14.65
C HIS A 339 -0.50 17.15 15.26
N PRO A 340 -0.50 15.81 15.38
CA PRO A 340 -1.51 15.06 16.12
C PRO A 340 -1.64 15.55 17.56
N GLN A 341 -2.86 15.85 17.98
CA GLN A 341 -3.20 16.10 19.38
C GLN A 341 -3.63 14.82 20.09
N ASN A 342 -4.07 13.81 19.34
CA ASN A 342 -4.51 12.52 19.88
C ASN A 342 -3.90 11.37 19.09
N ILE A 343 -3.32 10.40 19.80
CA ILE A 343 -2.86 9.15 19.22
C ILE A 343 -3.68 8.00 19.81
N ILE A 344 -4.28 7.21 18.93
CA ILE A 344 -5.14 6.10 19.31
C ILE A 344 -4.48 4.80 18.84
N PHE A 345 -4.31 3.86 19.77
CA PHE A 345 -3.82 2.51 19.49
C PHE A 345 -5.02 1.55 19.47
N LEU A 346 -5.36 1.06 18.27
CA LEU A 346 -6.46 0.11 18.07
C LEU A 346 -5.96 -1.31 18.26
N THR A 347 -6.54 -2.00 19.23
CA THR A 347 -6.27 -3.40 19.54
C THR A 347 -7.55 -4.22 19.44
N CYS A 348 -7.52 -5.28 18.64
CA CYS A 348 -8.55 -6.31 18.68
C CYS A 348 -8.13 -7.35 19.72
N ASP A 349 -8.63 -7.20 20.95
CA ASP A 349 -8.26 -8.09 22.05
C ASP A 349 -9.10 -9.37 22.03
N ALA A 350 -8.51 -10.45 21.52
CA ALA A 350 -9.14 -11.76 21.46
C ALA A 350 -9.42 -12.39 22.85
N PHE A 351 -8.75 -11.91 23.92
CA PHE A 351 -8.95 -12.42 25.27
C PHE A 351 -10.02 -11.66 26.07
N GLY A 352 -10.48 -10.50 25.59
CA GLY A 352 -11.49 -9.69 26.26
C GLY A 352 -11.06 -9.17 27.65
N VAL A 353 -9.76 -8.90 27.82
CA VAL A 353 -9.15 -8.46 29.09
C VAL A 353 -9.00 -6.93 29.12
N LEU A 354 -8.63 -6.33 27.99
CA LEU A 354 -8.40 -4.89 27.91
C LEU A 354 -9.71 -4.11 28.04
N PRO A 355 -9.73 -2.99 28.76
CA PRO A 355 -10.90 -2.12 28.82
C PRO A 355 -11.16 -1.49 27.44
N PRO A 356 -12.40 -1.05 27.15
CA PRO A 356 -12.73 -0.44 25.85
C PRO A 356 -11.88 0.81 25.51
N VAL A 357 -11.45 1.56 26.52
CA VAL A 357 -10.57 2.72 26.36
C VAL A 357 -9.68 2.89 27.60
N SER A 358 -8.41 3.26 27.39
CA SER A 358 -7.47 3.62 28.46
C SER A 358 -6.65 4.82 28.05
N LYS A 359 -6.53 5.81 28.95
CA LYS A 359 -5.59 6.91 28.77
C LYS A 359 -4.20 6.45 29.22
N LEU A 360 -3.26 6.40 28.29
CA LEU A 360 -1.90 5.93 28.55
C LEU A 360 -1.02 7.09 29.05
N SER A 361 -0.14 6.79 30.00
CA SER A 361 1.04 7.63 30.25
C SER A 361 2.04 7.50 29.09
N PRO A 362 2.99 8.44 28.91
CA PRO A 362 3.99 8.34 27.84
C PRO A 362 4.79 7.03 27.84
N SER A 363 5.15 6.51 29.01
CA SER A 363 5.85 5.23 29.14
C SER A 363 4.98 4.04 28.73
N GLN A 364 3.70 4.04 29.12
CA GLN A 364 2.73 3.03 28.67
C GLN A 364 2.50 3.13 27.16
N ALA A 365 2.45 4.34 26.60
CA ALA A 365 2.32 4.53 25.16
C ALA A 365 3.48 3.87 24.41
N MET A 366 4.73 4.08 24.84
CA MET A 366 5.89 3.42 24.23
C MET A 366 5.86 1.90 24.41
N TYR A 367 5.50 1.42 25.60
CA TYR A 367 5.36 0.00 25.86
C TYR A 367 4.34 -0.66 24.92
N HIS A 368 3.13 -0.09 24.82
CA HIS A 368 2.07 -0.62 23.97
C HIS A 368 2.38 -0.45 22.48
N PHE A 369 3.07 0.62 22.09
CA PHE A 369 3.49 0.82 20.70
C PHE A 369 4.52 -0.22 20.25
N ILE A 370 5.55 -0.49 21.07
CA ILE A 370 6.55 -1.54 20.77
C ILE A 370 5.93 -2.93 20.83
N SER A 371 5.05 -3.19 21.81
CA SER A 371 4.37 -4.49 21.94
C SER A 371 3.46 -4.75 20.76
N GLY A 372 2.65 -3.76 20.37
CA GLY A 372 1.70 -3.85 19.27
C GLY A 372 0.74 -5.03 19.40
N TYR A 373 0.29 -5.32 20.62
CA TYR A 373 -0.67 -6.39 20.88
C TYR A 373 -1.99 -6.11 20.17
N THR A 374 -2.49 -7.11 19.43
CA THR A 374 -3.79 -7.10 18.73
C THR A 374 -4.09 -8.52 18.21
N ALA A 375 -4.99 -8.67 17.25
CA ALA A 375 -5.25 -9.93 16.54
C ALA A 375 -5.03 -9.79 15.02
N LYS A 376 -4.53 -10.84 14.38
CA LYS A 376 -4.56 -10.99 12.92
C LYS A 376 -5.97 -11.37 12.52
N VAL A 377 -6.64 -10.53 11.74
CA VAL A 377 -7.97 -10.84 11.20
C VAL A 377 -7.82 -11.75 9.97
N ALA A 378 -8.74 -12.69 9.81
CA ALA A 378 -8.78 -13.65 8.71
C ALA A 378 -8.69 -12.98 7.32
N GLY A 379 -7.96 -13.65 6.41
CA GLY A 379 -7.74 -13.26 5.02
C GLY A 379 -6.64 -12.21 4.78
N THR A 380 -6.09 -11.54 5.80
CA THR A 380 -5.11 -10.44 5.60
C THR A 380 -3.71 -10.91 5.14
N GLU A 381 -3.38 -12.18 5.37
CA GLU A 381 -2.16 -12.87 4.93
C GLU A 381 -2.55 -14.27 4.44
N MET A 382 -1.84 -14.80 3.44
CA MET A 382 -2.09 -16.15 2.95
C MET A 382 -1.96 -17.18 4.09
N GLY A 383 -3.04 -17.93 4.34
CA GLY A 383 -3.10 -18.99 5.35
C GLY A 383 -3.71 -18.62 6.72
N VAL A 384 -4.15 -17.37 6.92
CA VAL A 384 -4.83 -16.96 8.16
C VAL A 384 -6.35 -17.07 8.01
N THR A 385 -6.97 -18.03 8.71
CA THR A 385 -8.42 -18.34 8.59
C THR A 385 -9.23 -17.99 9.84
N GLU A 386 -8.60 -17.84 11.00
CA GLU A 386 -9.27 -17.45 12.26
C GLU A 386 -8.50 -16.31 12.96
N PRO A 387 -9.16 -15.49 13.80
CA PRO A 387 -8.49 -14.45 14.56
C PRO A 387 -7.40 -15.02 15.48
N GLU A 388 -6.15 -14.65 15.24
CA GLU A 388 -5.00 -15.09 16.03
C GLU A 388 -4.41 -13.92 16.82
N ALA A 389 -4.34 -14.05 18.15
CA ALA A 389 -3.67 -13.07 19.00
C ALA A 389 -2.19 -12.93 18.59
N THR A 390 -1.71 -11.70 18.47
CA THR A 390 -0.36 -11.42 17.98
C THR A 390 0.25 -10.19 18.62
N PHE A 391 1.57 -10.12 18.60
CA PHE A 391 2.35 -8.95 18.95
C PHE A 391 3.01 -8.43 17.68
N SER A 392 2.40 -7.41 17.07
CA SER A 392 2.90 -6.80 15.85
C SER A 392 3.47 -5.43 16.17
N ALA A 393 4.78 -5.39 16.47
CA ALA A 393 5.49 -4.18 16.82
C ALA A 393 5.10 -2.97 15.94
N CYS A 394 4.91 -1.82 16.59
CA CYS A 394 4.45 -0.57 15.97
C CYS A 394 3.07 -0.67 15.30
N PHE A 395 2.28 -1.70 15.65
CA PHE A 395 1.02 -2.08 14.99
C PHE A 395 1.17 -2.31 13.48
N GLY A 396 2.35 -2.75 13.04
CA GLY A 396 2.70 -2.84 11.61
C GLY A 396 3.99 -3.61 11.31
N ALA A 397 4.37 -4.58 12.15
CA ALA A 397 5.67 -5.23 12.10
C ALA A 397 6.06 -5.73 10.70
N ALA A 398 5.10 -6.28 9.94
CA ALA A 398 5.31 -6.79 8.59
C ALA A 398 5.87 -5.76 7.58
N PHE A 399 5.77 -4.47 7.90
CA PHE A 399 6.20 -3.35 7.05
C PHE A 399 7.37 -2.56 7.64
N MET A 400 7.74 -2.82 8.91
CA MET A 400 8.80 -2.10 9.58
C MET A 400 10.16 -2.55 9.03
N VAL A 401 10.96 -1.60 8.60
CA VAL A 401 12.32 -1.85 8.10
C VAL A 401 13.34 -1.70 9.20
N TRP A 402 13.19 -0.72 10.08
CA TRP A 402 14.09 -0.50 11.22
C TRP A 402 13.67 -1.34 12.43
N HIS A 403 14.56 -1.48 13.40
CA HIS A 403 14.19 -2.08 14.67
C HIS A 403 13.08 -1.23 15.34
N PRO A 404 12.06 -1.83 15.99
CA PRO A 404 10.94 -1.09 16.59
C PRO A 404 11.33 0.06 17.52
N SER A 405 12.49 -0.03 18.17
CA SER A 405 13.04 1.03 19.02
C SER A 405 13.31 2.34 18.26
N LYS A 406 13.66 2.29 16.97
CA LYS A 406 13.83 3.49 16.11
C LYS A 406 12.51 4.25 15.99
N TYR A 407 11.44 3.55 15.64
CA TYR A 407 10.10 4.15 15.51
C TYR A 407 9.57 4.64 16.85
N ALA A 408 9.75 3.86 17.93
CA ALA A 408 9.34 4.27 19.26
C ALA A 408 10.08 5.53 19.75
N LYS A 409 11.38 5.63 19.49
CA LYS A 409 12.16 6.84 19.81
C LYS A 409 11.62 8.06 19.05
N LEU A 410 11.40 7.93 17.74
CA LEU A 410 10.83 9.01 16.94
C LEU A 410 9.43 9.40 17.43
N LEU A 411 8.58 8.43 17.76
CA LEU A 411 7.25 8.69 18.32
C LEU A 411 7.32 9.42 19.66
N ALA A 412 8.20 9.01 20.58
CA ALA A 412 8.41 9.68 21.86
C ALA A 412 8.84 11.15 21.67
N GLU A 413 9.82 11.39 20.80
CA GLU A 413 10.32 12.74 20.47
C GLU A 413 9.19 13.62 19.91
N ARG A 414 8.34 13.06 19.04
CA ARG A 414 7.19 13.77 18.45
C ARG A 414 6.11 14.08 19.49
N ILE A 415 5.80 13.14 20.39
CA ILE A 415 4.81 13.35 21.47
C ILE A 415 5.30 14.43 22.44
N GLU A 416 6.55 14.36 22.90
CA GLU A 416 7.13 15.29 23.86
C GLU A 416 7.19 16.72 23.30
N LYS A 417 7.67 16.88 22.06
CA LYS A 417 7.80 18.19 21.41
C LYS A 417 6.46 18.90 21.20
N ASN A 418 5.37 18.15 20.99
CA ASN A 418 4.09 18.71 20.57
C ASN A 418 2.99 18.66 21.66
N GLY A 419 3.27 18.09 22.83
CA GLY A 419 2.28 17.94 23.90
C GLY A 419 1.10 17.05 23.50
N THR A 420 1.34 16.06 22.64
CA THR A 420 0.32 15.12 22.14
C THR A 420 -0.18 14.22 23.26
N SER A 421 -1.49 13.93 23.27
CA SER A 421 -2.13 13.05 24.25
C SER A 421 -2.37 11.63 23.75
#